data_AF-A0A093P8T9-F1
#
_entry.id   AF-A0A093P8T9-F1
#
_cell.length_a   1.000
_cell.length_b   1.000
_cell.length_c   1.000
_cell.angle_alpha   90.00
_cell.angle_beta   90.00
_cell.angle_gamma   90.00
#
_symmetry.space_group_name_H-M   'P 1'
#
loop_
_entity.id
_entity.type
_entity.pdbx_description
1 polymer ?
#
loop_
_entity_poly.entity_id
_entity_poly.type
_entity_poly.pdbx_seq_one_letter_code
_entity_poly.pdbx_strand_id
1 'polypeptide(L)'
;PDTNMTERFDCHYCKESLFGKKYILREDSPYCVKCYENLYSNTCEECKKPIGADCKDLSYKDRHWHETCFHCFQCKNSLVDKPFAAKEEHLLCTDCYSNEYSSKCNECKKTIMPGTRKMEYKGNSWHETCFICYRCQQPIGTKSFIPKDNQNFCVPCYEKQFAMQCVQCKKAITTGGVTYREQPWHKECFVCTGCKKQLSGQRFTSRDEFAYCLSCFCNLYAKKCAGCTNPISGLGGTKYISFEERQWHNDCFNCKKCSLSLVGRGFLTERDDILCPECGKDI
;
A
#
# COMPACT_ATOMS: atom_id res chain seq x y z
N PRO A 1 15.66 4.39 -100.28
CA PRO A 1 16.74 4.16 -99.30
C PRO A 1 16.51 5.05 -98.08
N ASP A 2 16.05 4.40 -97.02
CA ASP A 2 15.45 4.96 -95.83
C ASP A 2 16.30 6.02 -95.12
N THR A 3 15.64 7.13 -94.78
CA THR A 3 16.08 8.10 -93.79
C THR A 3 16.21 7.39 -92.45
N ASN A 4 17.44 7.18 -92.01
CA ASN A 4 17.81 6.64 -90.71
C ASN A 4 17.25 7.57 -89.62
N MET A 5 16.03 7.31 -89.13
CA MET A 5 15.50 7.96 -87.94
C MET A 5 16.36 7.50 -86.77
N THR A 6 17.28 8.36 -86.33
CA THR A 6 17.84 8.23 -84.99
C THR A 6 16.68 8.24 -84.00
N GLU A 7 16.44 7.12 -83.33
CA GLU A 7 15.47 7.05 -82.23
C GLU A 7 15.83 8.17 -81.24
N ARG A 8 14.96 9.17 -81.15
CA ARG A 8 15.15 10.33 -80.27
C ARG A 8 15.08 9.86 -78.82
N PHE A 9 16.25 9.69 -78.21
CA PHE A 9 16.38 9.36 -76.80
C PHE A 9 16.51 10.66 -75.98
N ASP A 10 15.38 11.33 -75.83
CA ASP A 10 15.26 12.64 -75.19
C ASP A 10 14.48 12.54 -73.87
N CYS A 11 14.71 13.47 -72.96
CA CYS A 11 13.98 13.58 -71.71
C CYS A 11 12.47 13.76 -72.00
N HIS A 12 11.65 12.92 -71.40
CA HIS A 12 10.19 12.95 -71.56
C HIS A 12 9.61 14.32 -71.20
N TYR A 13 10.18 15.02 -70.21
CA TYR A 13 9.70 16.32 -69.76
C TYR A 13 10.31 17.51 -70.54
N CYS A 14 11.63 17.74 -70.45
CA CYS A 14 12.26 18.92 -71.06
C CYS A 14 12.65 18.75 -72.54
N LYS A 15 12.50 17.55 -73.10
CA LYS A 15 12.86 17.20 -74.49
C LYS A 15 14.34 17.40 -74.84
N GLU A 16 15.23 17.59 -73.87
CA GLU A 16 16.68 17.59 -74.11
C GLU A 16 17.20 16.17 -74.35
N SER A 17 18.20 16.05 -75.23
CA SER A 17 18.86 14.76 -75.48
C SER A 17 19.54 14.20 -74.23
N LEU A 18 19.27 12.92 -73.98
CA LEU A 18 19.84 12.13 -72.88
C LEU A 18 21.07 11.31 -73.30
N PHE A 19 21.49 11.42 -74.56
CA PHE A 19 22.62 10.66 -75.08
C PHE A 19 23.90 11.00 -74.29
N GLY A 20 24.54 9.99 -73.70
CA GLY A 20 25.74 10.15 -72.85
C GLY A 20 25.50 10.83 -71.50
N LYS A 21 24.25 11.11 -71.12
CA LYS A 21 23.88 11.71 -69.82
C LYS A 21 23.24 10.66 -68.91
N LYS A 22 23.33 10.87 -67.60
CA LYS A 22 22.56 10.09 -66.62
C LYS A 22 21.06 10.39 -66.78
N TYR A 23 20.23 9.36 -66.72
CA TYR A 23 18.77 9.45 -66.80
C TYR A 23 18.13 8.45 -65.83
N ILE A 24 16.85 8.66 -65.54
CA ILE A 24 16.04 7.81 -64.67
C ILE A 24 14.79 7.40 -65.46
N LEU A 25 14.48 6.11 -65.48
CA LEU A 25 13.27 5.57 -66.11
C LEU A 25 12.14 5.51 -65.08
N ARG A 26 10.97 6.05 -65.44
CA ARG A 26 9.74 5.95 -64.65
C ARG A 26 8.60 5.62 -65.61
N GLU A 27 7.90 4.51 -65.37
CA GLU A 27 6.82 4.04 -66.27
C GLU A 27 7.28 3.99 -67.74
N ASP A 28 8.46 3.42 -67.97
CA ASP A 28 9.14 3.31 -69.28
C ASP A 28 9.48 4.63 -69.99
N SER A 29 9.23 5.77 -69.34
CA SER A 29 9.59 7.10 -69.84
C SER A 29 10.92 7.58 -69.27
N PRO A 30 11.90 8.01 -70.10
CA PRO A 30 13.20 8.47 -69.63
C PRO A 30 13.15 9.95 -69.22
N TYR A 31 13.64 10.27 -68.03
CA TYR A 31 13.77 11.64 -67.52
C TYR A 31 15.24 11.97 -67.26
N CYS A 32 15.68 13.19 -67.57
CA CYS A 32 16.97 13.64 -67.07
C CYS A 32 16.90 13.75 -65.54
N VAL A 33 18.03 13.57 -64.85
CA VAL A 33 18.09 13.59 -63.37
C VAL A 33 17.43 14.85 -62.80
N LYS A 34 17.72 16.03 -63.38
CA LYS A 34 17.14 17.30 -62.95
C LYS A 34 15.61 17.37 -63.09
N CYS A 35 15.05 16.85 -64.17
CA CYS A 35 13.60 16.80 -64.37
C CYS A 35 12.95 15.78 -63.44
N TYR A 36 13.58 14.62 -63.26
CA TYR A 36 13.08 13.61 -62.34
C TYR A 36 13.05 14.14 -60.90
N GLU A 37 14.15 14.76 -60.45
CA GLU A 37 14.24 15.38 -59.12
C GLU A 37 13.19 16.47 -58.95
N ASN A 38 13.04 17.40 -59.90
CA ASN A 38 12.05 18.46 -59.79
C ASN A 38 10.59 17.97 -59.75
N LEU A 39 10.29 16.84 -60.40
CA LEU A 39 8.92 16.32 -60.49
C LEU A 39 8.58 15.32 -59.38
N TYR A 40 9.58 14.58 -58.86
CA TYR A 40 9.34 13.39 -58.05
C TYR A 40 10.21 13.29 -56.79
N SER A 41 11.17 14.20 -56.56
CA SER A 41 11.95 14.17 -55.32
C SER A 41 11.09 14.54 -54.11
N ASN A 42 11.30 13.82 -53.01
CA ASN A 42 10.75 14.20 -51.72
C ASN A 42 11.49 15.42 -51.19
N THR A 43 10.79 16.30 -50.47
CA THR A 43 11.39 17.48 -49.85
C THR A 43 11.85 17.14 -48.45
N CYS A 44 13.11 17.44 -48.11
CA CYS A 44 13.63 17.21 -46.78
C CYS A 44 12.93 18.13 -45.76
N GLU A 45 12.41 17.53 -44.69
CA GLU A 45 11.64 18.23 -43.67
C GLU A 45 12.49 19.23 -42.88
N GLU A 46 13.79 18.98 -42.70
CA GLU A 46 14.66 19.90 -41.96
C GLU A 46 15.17 21.07 -42.83
N CYS A 47 15.84 20.77 -43.95
CA CYS A 47 16.51 21.81 -44.75
C CYS A 47 15.64 22.37 -45.88
N LYS A 48 14.45 21.81 -46.11
CA LYS A 48 13.48 22.18 -47.15
C LYS A 48 14.02 22.07 -48.59
N LYS A 49 15.11 21.32 -48.79
CA LYS A 49 15.68 21.04 -50.12
C LYS A 49 15.18 19.68 -50.66
N PRO A 50 15.08 19.52 -51.98
CA PRO A 50 14.78 18.22 -52.59
C PRO A 50 15.86 17.19 -52.26
N ILE A 51 15.44 15.96 -51.94
CA ILE A 51 16.32 14.81 -51.73
C ILE A 51 16.61 14.20 -53.09
N GLY A 52 17.86 14.32 -53.54
CA GLY A 52 18.31 13.83 -54.85
C GLY A 52 18.11 12.32 -54.99
N ALA A 53 17.98 11.84 -56.23
CA ALA A 53 17.74 10.42 -56.50
C ALA A 53 18.92 9.51 -56.11
N ASP A 54 20.09 10.09 -55.89
CA ASP A 54 21.31 9.45 -55.41
C ASP A 54 21.49 9.52 -53.89
N CYS A 55 20.63 10.26 -53.18
CA CYS A 55 20.66 10.38 -51.73
C CYS A 55 19.83 9.27 -51.06
N LYS A 56 20.26 8.83 -49.88
CA LYS A 56 19.45 7.95 -49.02
C LYS A 56 18.29 8.76 -48.45
N ASP A 57 17.09 8.49 -48.95
CA ASP A 57 15.84 9.07 -48.46
C ASP A 57 15.36 8.32 -47.21
N LEU A 58 15.49 8.96 -46.05
CA LEU A 58 14.98 8.43 -44.78
C LEU A 58 13.57 8.95 -44.54
N SER A 59 12.62 8.04 -44.33
CA SER A 59 11.21 8.41 -44.18
C SER A 59 10.56 7.91 -42.90
N TYR A 60 9.63 8.71 -42.36
CA TYR A 60 8.79 8.37 -41.21
C TYR A 60 7.49 9.18 -41.25
N LYS A 61 6.33 8.50 -41.20
CA LYS A 61 4.99 9.10 -41.27
C LYS A 61 4.86 10.15 -42.40
N ASP A 62 5.20 9.74 -43.62
CA ASP A 62 5.13 10.55 -44.85
C ASP A 62 6.01 11.80 -44.88
N ARG A 63 7.01 11.86 -43.99
CA ARG A 63 8.05 12.89 -43.99
C ARG A 63 9.39 12.29 -44.34
N HIS A 64 10.24 13.13 -44.91
CA HIS A 64 11.47 12.72 -45.55
C HIS A 64 12.65 13.56 -45.06
N TRP A 65 13.81 12.93 -44.90
CA TRP A 65 15.03 13.61 -44.46
C TRP A 65 16.24 13.10 -45.23
N HIS A 66 17.19 14.00 -45.48
CA HIS A 66 18.55 13.57 -45.78
C HIS A 66 19.13 12.79 -44.58
N GLU A 67 20.04 11.87 -44.85
CA GLU A 67 20.78 11.15 -43.81
C GLU A 67 21.45 12.08 -42.78
N THR A 68 22.04 13.18 -43.25
CA THR A 68 22.65 14.21 -42.40
C THR A 68 21.65 15.06 -41.63
N CYS A 69 20.41 15.13 -42.10
CA CYS A 69 19.31 15.87 -41.48
C CYS A 69 18.48 15.02 -40.51
N PHE A 70 18.73 13.70 -40.46
CA PHE A 70 18.01 12.79 -39.60
C PHE A 70 18.71 12.67 -38.24
N HIS A 71 18.58 13.71 -37.44
CA HIS A 71 19.26 13.82 -36.14
C HIS A 71 18.34 14.34 -35.03
N CYS A 72 18.75 14.09 -33.78
CA CYS A 72 18.01 14.54 -32.61
C CYS A 72 17.94 16.06 -32.57
N PHE A 73 16.73 16.62 -32.42
CA PHE A 73 16.51 18.05 -32.35
C PHE A 73 17.29 18.72 -31.21
N GLN A 74 17.42 18.04 -30.07
CA GLN A 74 18.07 18.55 -28.86
C GLN A 74 19.60 18.39 -28.89
N CYS A 75 20.12 17.17 -29.08
CA CYS A 75 21.56 16.90 -28.98
C CYS A 75 22.30 16.86 -30.32
N LYS A 76 21.58 16.98 -31.45
CA LYS A 76 22.12 16.94 -32.83
C LYS A 76 22.84 15.64 -33.24
N ASN A 77 22.81 14.61 -32.40
CA ASN A 77 23.33 13.30 -32.76
C ASN A 77 22.45 12.63 -33.82
N SER A 78 23.09 12.01 -34.81
CA SER A 78 22.40 11.21 -35.86
C SER A 78 21.53 10.11 -35.24
N LEU A 79 20.30 10.02 -35.74
CA LEU A 79 19.27 9.03 -35.39
C LEU A 79 19.19 7.88 -36.39
N VAL A 80 20.04 7.88 -37.42
CA VAL A 80 20.07 6.84 -38.46
C VAL A 80 20.29 5.49 -37.79
N ASP A 81 19.42 4.54 -38.09
CA ASP A 81 19.38 3.18 -37.55
C ASP A 81 19.30 3.09 -36.01
N LYS A 82 18.90 4.18 -35.33
CA LYS A 82 18.72 4.24 -33.87
C LYS A 82 17.25 4.43 -33.50
N PRO A 83 16.80 3.90 -32.35
CA PRO A 83 15.48 4.22 -31.81
C PRO A 83 15.33 5.72 -31.57
N PHE A 84 14.17 6.26 -31.92
CA PHE A 84 13.83 7.67 -31.73
C PHE A 84 12.35 7.82 -31.36
N ALA A 85 12.00 8.99 -30.85
CA ALA A 85 10.63 9.41 -30.61
C ALA A 85 10.33 10.64 -31.46
N ALA A 86 9.18 10.64 -32.13
CA ALA A 86 8.67 11.81 -32.85
C ALA A 86 7.55 12.46 -32.03
N LYS A 87 7.75 13.71 -31.60
CA LYS A 87 6.76 14.48 -30.84
C LYS A 87 6.73 15.92 -31.38
N GLU A 88 5.52 16.41 -31.66
CA GLU A 88 5.30 17.80 -32.12
C GLU A 88 6.27 18.18 -33.26
N GLU A 89 6.35 17.35 -34.29
CA GLU A 89 7.23 17.56 -35.46
C GLU A 89 8.74 17.40 -35.22
N HIS A 90 9.18 17.22 -33.97
CA HIS A 90 10.59 17.06 -33.62
C HIS A 90 10.97 15.59 -33.44
N LEU A 91 12.12 15.22 -34.00
CA LEU A 91 12.76 13.93 -33.78
C LEU A 91 13.70 14.02 -32.57
N LEU A 92 13.49 13.16 -31.57
CA LEU A 92 14.28 13.11 -30.35
C LEU A 92 14.90 11.73 -30.18
N CYS A 93 16.17 11.66 -29.77
CA CYS A 93 16.73 10.40 -29.32
C CYS A 93 16.03 9.94 -28.02
N THR A 94 16.10 8.65 -27.72
CA THR A 94 15.48 8.07 -26.52
C THR A 94 15.90 8.77 -25.24
N ASP A 95 17.16 9.19 -25.13
CA ASP A 95 17.69 9.86 -23.94
C ASP A 95 17.12 11.27 -23.76
N CYS A 96 17.11 12.07 -24.82
CA CYS A 96 16.54 13.43 -24.78
C CYS A 96 15.04 13.38 -24.51
N TYR A 97 14.31 12.48 -25.19
CA TYR A 97 12.89 12.28 -24.95
C TYR A 97 12.62 11.87 -23.50
N SER A 98 13.38 10.89 -22.99
CA SER A 98 13.17 10.38 -21.65
C SER A 98 13.48 11.45 -20.59
N ASN A 99 14.56 12.20 -20.76
CA ASN A 99 14.95 13.25 -19.82
C ASN A 99 13.94 14.41 -19.73
N GLU A 100 13.26 14.73 -20.84
CA GLU A 100 12.29 15.81 -20.89
C GLU A 100 10.90 15.39 -20.39
N TYR A 101 10.46 14.17 -20.73
CA TYR A 101 9.06 13.76 -20.54
C TYR A 101 8.84 12.65 -19.53
N SER A 102 9.89 12.05 -18.98
CA SER A 102 9.73 10.93 -18.04
C SER A 102 9.91 11.35 -16.59
N SER A 103 9.24 10.62 -15.69
CA SER A 103 9.33 10.84 -14.25
C SER A 103 10.78 10.64 -13.76
N LYS A 104 11.23 11.48 -12.84
CA LYS A 104 12.53 11.32 -12.18
C LYS A 104 12.36 10.53 -10.89
N CYS A 105 13.29 9.62 -10.60
CA CYS A 105 13.29 8.87 -9.35
C CYS A 105 13.58 9.82 -8.18
N ASN A 106 12.74 9.78 -7.16
CA ASN A 106 12.89 10.65 -6.00
C ASN A 106 14.14 10.30 -5.16
N GLU A 107 14.65 9.08 -5.22
CA GLU A 107 15.87 8.67 -4.52
C GLU A 107 17.14 9.05 -5.30
N CYS A 108 17.37 8.45 -6.47
CA CYS A 108 18.62 8.63 -7.21
C CYS A 108 18.62 9.84 -8.17
N LYS A 109 17.49 10.53 -8.32
CA LYS A 109 17.25 11.67 -9.23
C LYS A 109 17.42 11.38 -10.72
N LYS A 110 17.71 10.13 -11.11
CA LYS A 110 17.79 9.70 -12.51
C LYS A 110 16.40 9.47 -13.10
N THR A 111 16.31 9.60 -14.42
CA THR A 111 15.10 9.34 -15.21
C THR A 111 14.63 7.89 -15.05
N ILE A 112 13.33 7.70 -14.90
CA ILE A 112 12.68 6.39 -14.96
C ILE A 112 12.21 6.19 -16.39
N MET A 113 12.77 5.20 -17.08
CA MET A 113 12.50 4.99 -18.51
C MET A 113 11.02 4.68 -18.76
N PRO A 114 10.40 5.26 -19.81
CA PRO A 114 9.06 4.90 -20.24
C PRO A 114 8.92 3.38 -20.45
N GLY A 115 7.77 2.82 -20.07
CA GLY A 115 7.50 1.39 -20.18
C GLY A 115 8.17 0.50 -19.12
N THR A 116 9.06 1.04 -18.28
CA THR A 116 9.61 0.30 -17.13
C THR A 116 8.67 0.36 -15.93
N ARG A 117 8.71 -0.67 -15.08
CA ARG A 117 7.95 -0.69 -13.84
C ARG A 117 8.49 0.38 -12.89
N LYS A 118 7.58 1.19 -12.34
CA LYS A 118 7.89 2.24 -11.36
C LYS A 118 7.02 2.10 -10.12
N MET A 119 7.54 2.60 -9.01
CA MET A 119 6.80 2.72 -7.76
C MET A 119 6.32 4.16 -7.61
N GLU A 120 5.08 4.35 -7.16
CA GLU A 120 4.48 5.68 -6.98
C GLU A 120 3.82 5.80 -5.61
N TYR A 121 4.08 6.92 -4.94
CA TYR A 121 3.49 7.23 -3.64
C TYR A 121 3.55 8.74 -3.37
N LYS A 122 2.42 9.34 -2.99
CA LYS A 122 2.28 10.78 -2.69
C LYS A 122 2.92 11.70 -3.76
N GLY A 123 2.65 11.41 -5.03
CA GLY A 123 3.14 12.23 -6.16
C GLY A 123 4.62 12.04 -6.51
N ASN A 124 5.35 11.19 -5.78
CA ASN A 124 6.73 10.84 -6.08
C ASN A 124 6.80 9.52 -6.85
N SER A 125 7.83 9.36 -7.66
CA SER A 125 8.12 8.13 -8.41
C SER A 125 9.50 7.59 -8.04
N TRP A 126 9.67 6.27 -8.09
CA TRP A 126 10.95 5.60 -7.86
C TRP A 126 11.17 4.46 -8.85
N HIS A 127 12.44 4.16 -9.17
CA HIS A 127 12.78 2.85 -9.71
C HIS A 127 12.39 1.77 -8.68
N GLU A 128 12.01 0.58 -9.16
CA GLU A 128 11.67 -0.55 -8.28
C GLU A 128 12.82 -0.90 -7.32
N THR A 129 14.06 -0.78 -7.78
CA THR A 129 15.29 -0.99 -6.99
C THR A 129 15.62 0.16 -6.04
N CYS A 130 15.05 1.35 -6.24
CA CYS A 130 15.24 2.51 -5.38
C CYS A 130 14.13 2.65 -4.33
N PHE A 131 13.00 1.94 -4.49
CA PHE A 131 11.94 1.91 -3.50
C PHE A 131 12.23 0.86 -2.42
N ILE A 132 13.18 1.20 -1.55
CA ILE A 132 13.75 0.29 -0.56
C ILE A 132 13.27 0.58 0.86
N CYS A 133 13.35 -0.44 1.71
CA CYS A 133 13.16 -0.25 3.13
C CYS A 133 14.38 0.44 3.74
N TYR A 134 14.18 1.56 4.43
CA TYR A 134 15.26 2.30 5.09
C TYR A 134 16.07 1.47 6.08
N ARG A 135 15.45 0.45 6.71
CA ARG A 135 16.14 -0.38 7.70
C ARG A 135 16.94 -1.54 7.09
N CYS A 136 16.32 -2.38 6.27
CA CYS A 136 17.00 -3.55 5.70
C CYS A 136 17.63 -3.30 4.33
N GLN A 137 17.42 -2.11 3.74
CA GLN A 137 17.93 -1.70 2.43
C GLN A 137 17.47 -2.59 1.27
N GLN A 138 16.47 -3.46 1.50
CA GLN A 138 15.92 -4.34 0.46
C GLN A 138 14.79 -3.63 -0.30
N PRO A 139 14.65 -3.88 -1.62
CA PRO A 139 13.51 -3.45 -2.40
C PRO A 139 12.19 -3.93 -1.79
N ILE A 140 11.26 -3.01 -1.60
CA ILE A 140 9.91 -3.33 -1.10
C ILE A 140 9.06 -3.89 -2.26
N GLY A 141 9.22 -3.31 -3.46
CA GLY A 141 8.39 -3.64 -4.62
C GLY A 141 6.91 -3.41 -4.34
N THR A 142 6.05 -4.35 -4.74
CA THR A 142 4.60 -4.29 -4.51
C THR A 142 4.14 -4.73 -3.12
N LYS A 143 5.06 -5.04 -2.21
CA LYS A 143 4.70 -5.42 -0.84
C LYS A 143 4.19 -4.20 -0.08
N SER A 144 3.35 -4.44 0.92
CA SER A 144 2.89 -3.38 1.84
C SER A 144 4.08 -2.72 2.54
N PHE A 145 3.97 -1.42 2.78
CA PHE A 145 4.97 -0.62 3.46
C PHE A 145 4.33 0.41 4.37
N ILE A 146 5.13 0.93 5.29
CA ILE A 146 4.72 1.93 6.27
C ILE A 146 5.65 3.14 6.13
N PRO A 147 5.13 4.29 5.64
CA PRO A 147 5.90 5.52 5.57
C PRO A 147 5.93 6.20 6.94
N LYS A 148 7.13 6.58 7.39
CA LYS A 148 7.35 7.29 8.66
C LYS A 148 8.56 8.21 8.54
N ASP A 149 8.43 9.46 8.98
CA ASP A 149 9.52 10.46 8.98
C ASP A 149 10.21 10.61 7.60
N ASN A 150 9.41 10.63 6.53
CA ASN A 150 9.87 10.68 5.13
C ASN A 150 10.71 9.47 4.66
N GLN A 151 10.67 8.37 5.40
CA GLN A 151 11.31 7.10 5.07
C GLN A 151 10.28 6.00 4.88
N ASN A 152 10.60 5.02 4.03
CA ASN A 152 9.74 3.87 3.78
C ASN A 152 10.28 2.65 4.55
N PHE A 153 9.41 1.97 5.30
CA PHE A 153 9.75 0.74 6.00
C PHE A 153 8.93 -0.42 5.44
N CYS A 154 9.56 -1.58 5.22
CA CYS A 154 8.79 -2.81 5.05
C CYS A 154 8.10 -3.15 6.38
N VAL A 155 6.93 -3.77 6.31
CA VAL A 155 6.12 -4.11 7.50
C VAL A 155 6.96 -4.83 8.58
N PRO A 156 7.77 -5.87 8.28
CA PRO A 156 8.55 -6.55 9.31
C PRO A 156 9.58 -5.65 10.01
N CYS A 157 10.25 -4.77 9.27
CA CYS A 157 11.23 -3.85 9.85
C CYS A 157 10.56 -2.76 10.68
N TYR A 158 9.41 -2.26 10.22
CA TYR A 158 8.63 -1.28 10.95
C TYR A 158 8.14 -1.88 12.28
N GLU A 159 7.53 -3.07 12.23
CA GLU A 159 7.02 -3.76 13.42
C GLU A 159 8.13 -4.06 14.41
N LYS A 160 9.28 -4.56 13.94
CA LYS A 160 10.44 -4.83 14.81
C LYS A 160 10.97 -3.59 15.52
N GLN A 161 10.85 -2.41 14.92
CA GLN A 161 11.40 -1.17 15.45
C GLN A 161 10.39 -0.37 16.29
N PHE A 162 9.14 -0.36 15.88
CA PHE A 162 8.15 0.62 16.36
C PHE A 162 6.88 -0.03 16.94
N ALA A 163 6.67 -1.34 16.77
CA ALA A 163 5.49 -1.95 17.38
C ALA A 163 5.64 -2.04 18.90
N MET A 164 4.56 -1.69 19.60
CA MET A 164 4.44 -1.96 21.03
C MET A 164 4.50 -3.46 21.26
N GLN A 165 5.29 -3.90 22.23
CA GLN A 165 5.44 -5.32 22.55
C GLN A 165 4.47 -5.72 23.66
N CYS A 166 3.68 -6.76 23.45
CA CYS A 166 2.78 -7.26 24.49
C CYS A 166 3.57 -7.70 25.73
N VAL A 167 3.15 -7.22 26.90
CA VAL A 167 3.84 -7.54 28.16
C VAL A 167 3.82 -9.04 28.47
N GLN A 168 2.74 -9.75 28.12
CA GLN A 168 2.60 -11.19 28.35
C GLN A 168 3.48 -12.03 27.42
N CYS A 169 3.37 -11.86 26.11
CA CYS A 169 3.97 -12.78 25.13
C CYS A 169 5.26 -12.24 24.49
N LYS A 170 5.62 -10.97 24.77
CA LYS A 170 6.76 -10.24 24.21
C LYS A 170 6.75 -10.06 22.68
N LYS A 171 5.67 -10.42 22.00
CA LYS A 171 5.50 -10.23 20.55
C LYS A 171 4.93 -8.84 20.25
N ALA A 172 5.24 -8.33 19.06
CA ALA A 172 4.69 -7.08 18.54
C ALA A 172 3.15 -7.13 18.47
N ILE A 173 2.50 -6.03 18.86
CA ILE A 173 1.06 -5.80 18.68
C ILE A 173 0.89 -5.05 17.36
N THR A 174 0.55 -5.79 16.32
CA THR A 174 0.52 -5.31 14.92
C THR A 174 -0.85 -4.79 14.50
N THR A 175 -1.93 -5.22 15.16
CA THR A 175 -3.29 -4.74 14.90
C THR A 175 -4.13 -4.89 16.17
N GLY A 176 -4.74 -3.79 16.62
CA GLY A 176 -5.74 -3.80 17.69
C GLY A 176 -5.28 -4.47 18.99
N GLY A 177 -4.70 -3.68 19.91
CA GLY A 177 -4.39 -4.12 21.28
C GLY A 177 -5.36 -3.58 22.32
N VAL A 178 -5.07 -3.86 23.58
CA VAL A 178 -5.61 -3.12 24.72
C VAL A 178 -4.48 -2.55 25.55
N THR A 179 -4.72 -1.39 26.14
CA THR A 179 -3.82 -0.77 27.11
C THR A 179 -4.41 -0.97 28.49
N TYR A 180 -3.64 -1.57 29.39
CA TYR A 180 -4.00 -1.73 30.79
C TYR A 180 -2.82 -1.26 31.64
N ARG A 181 -3.08 -0.30 32.55
CA ARG A 181 -2.03 0.36 33.36
C ARG A 181 -0.86 0.86 32.51
N GLU A 182 -1.18 1.57 31.43
CA GLU A 182 -0.22 2.10 30.44
C GLU A 182 0.65 1.04 29.73
N GLN A 183 0.42 -0.24 30.01
CA GLN A 183 1.13 -1.33 29.38
C GLN A 183 0.30 -1.92 28.23
N PRO A 184 0.94 -2.26 27.10
CA PRO A 184 0.26 -2.79 25.94
C PRO A 184 0.10 -4.32 26.01
N TRP A 185 -1.07 -4.81 25.63
CA TRP A 185 -1.40 -6.24 25.59
C TRP A 185 -2.11 -6.59 24.29
N HIS A 186 -1.86 -7.79 23.76
CA HIS A 186 -2.81 -8.39 22.83
C HIS A 186 -4.14 -8.64 23.54
N LYS A 187 -5.26 -8.52 22.83
CA LYS A 187 -6.59 -8.77 23.40
C LYS A 187 -6.70 -10.17 23.99
N GLU A 188 -6.09 -11.15 23.33
CA GLU A 188 -6.08 -12.56 23.71
C GLU A 188 -5.08 -12.85 24.84
N CYS A 189 -4.08 -11.98 25.03
CA CYS A 189 -3.12 -12.08 26.13
C CYS A 189 -3.64 -11.40 27.41
N PHE A 190 -4.60 -10.47 27.30
CA PHE A 190 -5.21 -9.82 28.45
C PHE A 190 -6.33 -10.68 29.03
N VAL A 191 -5.96 -11.62 29.89
CA VAL A 191 -6.83 -12.68 30.42
C VAL A 191 -6.96 -12.65 31.94
N CYS A 192 -8.05 -13.22 32.44
CA CYS A 192 -8.28 -13.45 33.86
C CYS A 192 -7.19 -14.36 34.43
N THR A 193 -6.57 -13.96 35.52
CA THR A 193 -5.55 -14.75 36.20
C THR A 193 -6.08 -16.11 36.66
N GLY A 194 -7.33 -16.14 37.16
CA GLY A 194 -7.97 -17.35 37.69
C GLY A 194 -8.48 -18.33 36.62
N CYS A 195 -9.19 -17.86 35.58
CA CYS A 195 -9.83 -18.76 34.58
C CYS A 195 -9.27 -18.64 33.16
N LYS A 196 -8.30 -17.76 32.91
CA LYS A 196 -7.69 -17.48 31.60
C LYS A 196 -8.66 -16.99 30.51
N LYS A 197 -9.91 -16.65 30.85
CA LYS A 197 -10.84 -16.00 29.91
C LYS A 197 -10.37 -14.58 29.58
N GLN A 198 -10.47 -14.20 28.31
CA GLN A 198 -10.20 -12.85 27.82
C GLN A 198 -11.02 -11.78 28.57
N LEU A 199 -10.33 -10.71 29.00
CA LEU A 199 -10.92 -9.58 29.73
C LEU A 199 -11.15 -8.36 28.83
N SER A 200 -10.53 -8.30 27.65
CA SER A 200 -10.74 -7.20 26.70
C SER A 200 -12.24 -7.05 26.36
N GLY A 201 -12.80 -5.87 26.61
CA GLY A 201 -14.22 -5.58 26.39
C GLY A 201 -15.18 -6.14 27.44
N GLN A 202 -14.67 -6.77 28.51
CA GLN A 202 -15.45 -7.33 29.60
C GLN A 202 -15.25 -6.51 30.88
N ARG A 203 -16.20 -6.59 31.82
CA ARG A 203 -16.00 -6.03 33.16
C ARG A 203 -15.03 -6.93 33.94
N PHE A 204 -14.04 -6.31 34.57
CA PHE A 204 -13.03 -6.99 35.37
C PHE A 204 -12.60 -6.10 36.54
N THR A 205 -11.85 -6.67 37.46
CA THR A 205 -11.19 -5.93 38.56
C THR A 205 -9.77 -6.45 38.74
N SER A 206 -8.95 -5.75 39.53
CA SER A 206 -7.57 -6.15 39.78
C SER A 206 -7.23 -6.12 41.27
N ARG A 207 -6.36 -7.04 41.68
CA ARG A 207 -5.81 -7.12 43.03
C ARG A 207 -4.38 -7.65 42.97
N ASP A 208 -3.48 -7.01 43.71
CA ASP A 208 -2.05 -7.35 43.78
C ASP A 208 -1.43 -7.49 42.37
N GLU A 209 -1.67 -6.51 41.49
CA GLU A 209 -1.28 -6.49 40.06
C GLU A 209 -1.96 -7.51 39.14
N PHE A 210 -2.69 -8.48 39.67
CA PHE A 210 -3.37 -9.50 38.88
C PHE A 210 -4.79 -9.05 38.47
N ALA A 211 -5.10 -9.19 37.19
CA ALA A 211 -6.44 -8.93 36.66
C ALA A 211 -7.33 -10.19 36.80
N TYR A 212 -8.56 -10.01 37.26
CA TYR A 212 -9.55 -11.07 37.46
C TYR A 212 -10.88 -10.68 36.83
N CYS A 213 -11.54 -11.63 36.16
CA CYS A 213 -12.96 -11.47 35.88
C CYS A 213 -13.74 -11.42 37.19
N LEU A 214 -14.91 -10.79 37.15
CA LEU A 214 -15.73 -10.58 38.33
C LEU A 214 -16.09 -11.88 39.07
N SER A 215 -16.40 -12.96 38.34
CA SER A 215 -16.73 -14.25 38.95
C SER A 215 -15.54 -14.86 39.69
N CYS A 216 -14.35 -14.90 39.08
CA CYS A 216 -13.15 -15.38 39.75
C CYS A 216 -12.78 -14.52 40.96
N PHE A 217 -12.91 -13.20 40.83
CA PHE A 217 -12.63 -12.29 41.95
C PHE A 217 -13.56 -12.54 43.13
N CYS A 218 -14.88 -12.65 42.89
CA CYS A 218 -15.84 -12.95 43.95
C CYS A 218 -15.59 -14.32 44.58
N ASN A 219 -15.32 -15.35 43.77
CA ASN A 219 -15.05 -16.69 44.30
C ASN A 219 -13.79 -16.74 45.18
N LEU A 220 -12.76 -15.96 44.85
CA LEU A 220 -11.51 -15.95 45.60
C LEU A 220 -11.53 -15.01 46.82
N TYR A 221 -12.25 -13.89 46.75
CA TYR A 221 -12.09 -12.79 47.70
C TYR A 221 -13.37 -12.27 48.34
N ALA A 222 -14.55 -12.54 47.77
CA ALA A 222 -15.78 -12.09 48.40
C ALA A 222 -16.10 -12.94 49.63
N LYS A 223 -16.69 -12.30 50.63
CA LYS A 223 -17.22 -13.00 51.80
C LYS A 223 -18.30 -13.99 51.36
N LYS A 224 -18.41 -15.11 52.06
CA LYS A 224 -19.39 -16.16 51.77
C LYS A 224 -20.64 -15.97 52.62
N CYS A 225 -21.80 -16.16 52.01
CA CYS A 225 -23.07 -16.15 52.72
C CYS A 225 -23.11 -17.29 53.74
N ALA A 226 -23.42 -16.99 55.00
CA ALA A 226 -23.54 -18.01 56.04
C ALA A 226 -24.73 -18.97 55.80
N GLY A 227 -25.74 -18.55 55.04
CA GLY A 227 -26.89 -19.39 54.69
C GLY A 227 -26.63 -20.37 53.54
N CYS A 228 -26.08 -19.90 52.42
CA CYS A 228 -25.93 -20.71 51.19
C CYS A 228 -24.48 -20.99 50.78
N THR A 229 -23.50 -20.47 51.52
CA THR A 229 -22.04 -20.56 51.26
C THR A 229 -21.54 -19.90 49.97
N ASN A 230 -22.44 -19.42 49.12
CA ASN A 230 -22.08 -18.71 47.89
C ASN A 230 -21.50 -17.32 48.19
N PRO A 231 -20.59 -16.81 47.34
CA PRO A 231 -20.04 -15.48 47.50
C PRO A 231 -21.10 -14.37 47.50
N ILE A 232 -20.94 -13.38 48.37
CA ILE A 232 -21.73 -12.14 48.37
C ILE A 232 -21.06 -11.16 47.41
N SER A 233 -21.40 -11.29 46.14
CA SER A 233 -20.90 -10.44 45.07
C SER A 233 -21.50 -9.03 45.21
N GLY A 234 -20.76 -8.08 45.80
CA GLY A 234 -21.16 -6.66 45.91
C GLY A 234 -21.22 -5.90 44.57
N LEU A 235 -21.21 -6.61 43.44
CA LEU A 235 -21.25 -6.05 42.09
C LEU A 235 -22.68 -5.69 41.75
N GLY A 236 -23.02 -4.42 41.90
CA GLY A 236 -24.34 -3.86 41.60
C GLY A 236 -25.04 -3.20 42.78
N GLY A 237 -24.35 -2.98 43.92
CA GLY A 237 -24.97 -2.34 45.08
C GLY A 237 -25.99 -3.22 45.81
N THR A 238 -25.90 -4.54 45.61
CA THR A 238 -26.72 -5.54 46.29
C THR A 238 -26.53 -5.42 47.79
N LYS A 239 -27.60 -5.00 48.47
CA LYS A 239 -27.64 -4.95 49.93
C LYS A 239 -27.51 -6.39 50.46
N TYR A 240 -26.75 -6.56 51.53
CA TYR A 240 -26.59 -7.83 52.25
C TYR A 240 -26.80 -7.57 53.74
N ILE A 241 -27.20 -8.60 54.47
CA ILE A 241 -27.40 -8.52 55.92
C ILE A 241 -26.08 -8.89 56.59
N SER A 242 -25.65 -8.06 57.54
CA SER A 242 -24.47 -8.32 58.37
C SER A 242 -24.91 -8.37 59.83
N PHE A 243 -24.51 -9.43 60.52
CA PHE A 243 -24.68 -9.57 61.96
C PHE A 243 -23.46 -10.31 62.50
N GLU A 244 -22.81 -9.72 63.51
CA GLU A 244 -21.50 -10.16 64.00
C GLU A 244 -20.48 -10.25 62.85
N GLU A 245 -19.73 -11.36 62.75
CA GLU A 245 -18.78 -11.61 61.66
C GLU A 245 -19.40 -12.35 60.45
N ARG A 246 -20.70 -12.64 60.51
CA ARG A 246 -21.42 -13.38 59.47
C ARG A 246 -22.17 -12.43 58.54
N GLN A 247 -22.26 -12.83 57.29
CA GLN A 247 -23.04 -12.12 56.28
C GLN A 247 -23.99 -13.06 55.55
N TRP A 248 -25.12 -12.54 55.12
CA TRP A 248 -26.12 -13.27 54.34
C TRP A 248 -26.56 -12.44 53.14
N HIS A 249 -26.88 -13.10 52.02
CA HIS A 249 -27.78 -12.50 51.04
C HIS A 249 -29.12 -12.18 51.72
N ASN A 250 -29.82 -11.14 51.27
CA ASN A 250 -31.15 -10.81 51.81
C ASN A 250 -32.09 -12.03 51.78
N ASP A 251 -32.11 -12.76 50.66
CA ASP A 251 -32.96 -13.94 50.47
C ASP A 251 -32.50 -15.17 51.30
N CYS A 252 -31.29 -15.13 51.87
CA CYS A 252 -30.74 -16.20 52.70
C CYS A 252 -30.87 -15.92 54.20
N PHE A 253 -31.38 -14.73 54.59
CA PHE A 253 -31.55 -14.35 55.99
C PHE A 253 -32.93 -14.80 56.51
N ASN A 254 -33.08 -16.12 56.68
CA ASN A 254 -34.34 -16.77 57.03
C ASN A 254 -34.19 -17.63 58.31
N CYS A 255 -35.29 -17.75 59.05
CA CYS A 255 -35.36 -18.63 60.22
C CYS A 255 -35.04 -20.08 59.83
N LYS A 256 -34.11 -20.72 60.54
CA LYS A 256 -33.68 -22.10 60.27
C LYS A 256 -34.83 -23.11 60.29
N LYS A 257 -35.79 -22.96 61.21
CA LYS A 257 -36.89 -23.93 61.42
C LYS A 257 -38.04 -23.76 60.43
N CYS A 258 -38.46 -22.52 60.15
CA CYS A 258 -39.67 -22.25 59.35
C CYS A 258 -39.43 -21.55 58.02
N SER A 259 -38.17 -21.23 57.68
CA SER A 259 -37.77 -20.51 56.46
C SER A 259 -38.37 -19.11 56.29
N LEU A 260 -38.97 -18.56 57.35
CA LEU A 260 -39.51 -17.20 57.36
C LEU A 260 -38.38 -16.17 57.22
N SER A 261 -38.52 -15.22 56.30
CA SER A 261 -37.56 -14.11 56.18
C SER A 261 -37.51 -13.28 57.46
N LEU A 262 -36.28 -13.04 57.92
CA LEU A 262 -35.95 -12.27 59.12
C LEU A 262 -35.47 -10.85 58.79
N VAL A 263 -35.44 -10.47 57.50
CA VAL A 263 -35.02 -9.13 57.08
C VAL A 263 -35.96 -8.08 57.68
N GLY A 264 -35.39 -7.13 58.42
CA GLY A 264 -36.15 -6.07 59.10
C GLY A 264 -36.99 -6.55 60.29
N ARG A 265 -36.78 -7.79 60.78
CA ARG A 265 -37.49 -8.35 61.94
C ARG A 265 -36.50 -8.66 63.06
N GLY A 266 -37.01 -8.70 64.30
CA GLY A 266 -36.25 -9.25 65.41
C GLY A 266 -35.99 -10.74 65.19
N PHE A 267 -34.81 -11.21 65.61
CA PHE A 267 -34.39 -12.60 65.53
C PHE A 267 -33.57 -12.99 66.76
N LEU A 268 -33.47 -14.29 67.00
CA LEU A 268 -32.66 -14.91 68.04
C LEU A 268 -31.52 -15.71 67.39
N THR A 269 -30.40 -15.82 68.09
CA THR A 269 -29.24 -16.62 67.64
C THR A 269 -29.00 -17.78 68.59
N GLU A 270 -28.98 -18.99 68.06
CA GLU A 270 -28.60 -20.21 68.80
C GLU A 270 -27.45 -20.88 68.05
N ARG A 271 -26.23 -20.78 68.60
CA ARG A 271 -24.99 -21.21 67.92
C ARG A 271 -24.89 -20.58 66.52
N ASP A 272 -24.86 -21.40 65.48
CA ASP A 272 -24.75 -20.97 64.08
C ASP A 272 -26.12 -20.67 63.43
N ASP A 273 -27.22 -21.00 64.09
CA ASP A 273 -28.57 -20.85 63.53
C ASP A 273 -29.21 -19.51 63.94
N ILE A 274 -29.99 -18.94 63.01
CA ILE A 274 -30.81 -17.76 63.23
C ILE A 274 -32.29 -18.17 63.23
N LEU A 275 -33.06 -17.68 64.19
CA LEU A 275 -34.44 -18.10 64.43
C LEU A 275 -35.37 -16.90 64.57
N CYS A 276 -36.61 -17.03 64.09
CA CYS A 276 -37.64 -16.05 64.44
C CYS A 276 -38.03 -16.21 65.91
N PRO A 277 -38.57 -15.15 66.55
CA PRO A 277 -38.97 -15.20 67.96
C PRO A 277 -39.92 -16.35 68.27
N GLU A 278 -40.83 -16.69 67.35
CA GLU A 278 -41.78 -17.81 67.50
C GLU A 278 -41.09 -19.18 67.55
N CYS A 279 -40.07 -19.39 66.71
CA CYS A 279 -39.34 -20.65 66.64
C CYS A 279 -38.27 -20.82 67.72
N GLY A 280 -37.91 -19.73 68.40
CA GLY A 280 -36.93 -19.69 69.48
C GLY A 280 -37.54 -19.48 70.87
N LYS A 281 -38.86 -19.66 71.04
CA LYS A 281 -39.54 -19.55 72.34
C LYS A 281 -39.03 -20.55 73.40
N ASP A 282 -38.48 -21.67 72.95
CA ASP A 282 -38.04 -22.79 73.79
C ASP A 282 -36.51 -22.89 73.93
N ILE A 283 -35.80 -21.80 73.61
CA ILE A 283 -34.33 -21.67 73.70
C ILE A 283 -34.01 -20.76 74.88
#